data_AF-A0A925Y3K9-F1
#
_entry.id   AF-A0A925Y3K9-F1
#
_cell.length_a   1.000
_cell.length_b   1.000
_cell.length_c   1.000
_cell.angle_alpha   90.00
_cell.angle_beta   90.00
_cell.angle_gamma   90.00
#
_symmetry.space_group_name_H-M   'P 1'
#
loop_
_entity.id
_entity.type
_entity.pdbx_description
1 polymer ?
#
loop_
_entity_poly.entity_id
_entity_poly.type
_entity_poly.pdbx_seq_one_letter_code
_entity_poly.pdbx_strand_id
1 'polypeptide(L)'
;METPSASYILSRAAFLVVVLMIVLFAISFIKKKQRQSAIIAELQSITSDSSFFKQFYAEEAQKSLIRAIGLIAESNSLDVDPNTTINLGMGIKTDYFSNDFANKEPMPRERIIRTCLRSNYENFLKLGYKADFQTLTAMKAGDFPPIPTGPQSGKKPEIYYLISPAISPGMDKVIANLEIRPPSADKQGKSTDIEIAAAKELARELANASIIEDAVRDRIIAGLTTPNP
;
A
#
# COMPACT_ATOMS: atom_id res chain seq x y z
N MET A 1 -65.93 -0.60 -14.37
CA MET A 1 -64.49 -0.79 -14.09
C MET A 1 -64.41 -1.73 -12.91
N GLU A 2 -64.05 -3.00 -13.15
CA GLU A 2 -63.83 -3.95 -12.06
C GLU A 2 -62.57 -3.53 -11.28
N THR A 3 -62.69 -3.46 -9.96
CA THR A 3 -61.57 -3.18 -9.08
C THR A 3 -60.59 -4.34 -9.14
N PRO A 4 -59.29 -4.10 -9.45
CA PRO A 4 -58.31 -5.17 -9.54
C PRO A 4 -58.24 -5.94 -8.21
N SER A 5 -58.19 -7.27 -8.30
CA SER A 5 -58.17 -8.14 -7.12
C SER A 5 -56.94 -7.86 -6.25
N ALA A 6 -57.10 -7.97 -4.93
CA ALA A 6 -56.02 -7.69 -3.98
C ALA A 6 -54.74 -8.50 -4.28
N SER A 7 -54.88 -9.74 -4.77
CA SER A 7 -53.76 -10.60 -5.18
C SER A 7 -52.98 -10.05 -6.39
N TYR A 8 -53.66 -9.39 -7.32
CA TYR A 8 -53.04 -8.77 -8.50
C TYR A 8 -52.27 -7.49 -8.14
N ILE A 9 -52.81 -6.68 -7.21
CA ILE A 9 -52.12 -5.50 -6.69
C ILE A 9 -50.86 -5.94 -5.92
N LEU A 10 -50.97 -6.98 -5.08
CA LEU A 10 -49.86 -7.49 -4.28
C LEU A 10 -48.74 -8.08 -5.15
N SER A 11 -49.07 -8.83 -6.20
CA SER A 11 -48.08 -9.44 -7.09
C SER A 11 -47.32 -8.40 -7.93
N ARG A 12 -48.01 -7.35 -8.41
CA ARG A 12 -47.35 -6.23 -9.11
C ARG A 12 -46.49 -5.39 -8.16
N ALA A 13 -46.95 -5.15 -6.93
CA ALA A 13 -46.15 -4.46 -5.92
C ALA A 13 -44.89 -5.25 -5.57
N ALA A 14 -45.00 -6.57 -5.36
CA ALA A 14 -43.85 -7.45 -5.13
C ALA A 14 -42.87 -7.45 -6.31
N PHE A 15 -43.39 -7.50 -7.55
CA PHE A 15 -42.56 -7.41 -8.75
C PHE A 15 -41.80 -6.08 -8.83
N LEU A 16 -42.46 -4.95 -8.55
CA LEU A 16 -41.80 -3.64 -8.53
C LEU A 16 -40.70 -3.56 -7.48
N VAL A 17 -40.92 -4.13 -6.28
CA VAL A 17 -39.90 -4.20 -5.24
C VAL A 17 -38.71 -5.04 -5.66
N VAL A 18 -38.94 -6.20 -6.29
CA VAL A 18 -37.87 -7.08 -6.80
C VAL A 18 -37.06 -6.37 -7.88
N VAL A 19 -37.72 -5.72 -8.85
CA VAL A 19 -37.05 -4.94 -9.90
C VAL A 19 -36.22 -3.81 -9.29
N LEU A 20 -36.76 -3.08 -8.31
CA LEU A 20 -36.05 -2.01 -7.62
C LEU A 20 -34.79 -2.55 -6.90
N MET A 21 -34.89 -3.70 -6.23
CA MET A 21 -33.75 -4.33 -5.56
C MET A 21 -32.66 -4.75 -6.56
N ILE A 22 -33.03 -5.31 -7.71
CA ILE A 22 -32.08 -5.67 -8.78
C ILE A 22 -31.36 -4.42 -9.31
N VAL A 23 -32.10 -3.33 -9.55
CA VAL A 23 -31.52 -2.06 -10.02
C VAL A 23 -30.55 -1.47 -9.00
N LEU A 24 -30.93 -1.43 -7.72
CA LEU A 24 -30.06 -0.94 -6.64
C LEU A 24 -28.80 -1.80 -6.49
N PHE A 25 -28.93 -3.13 -6.59
CA PHE A 25 -27.80 -4.04 -6.57
C PHE A 25 -26.84 -3.81 -7.74
N ALA A 26 -27.36 -3.67 -8.96
CA ALA A 26 -26.57 -3.38 -10.15
C ALA A 26 -25.81 -2.04 -10.02
N ILE A 27 -26.48 -0.98 -9.54
CA ILE A 27 -25.85 0.33 -9.31
C ILE A 27 -24.73 0.21 -8.26
N SER A 28 -24.98 -0.49 -7.16
CA SER A 28 -24.00 -0.71 -6.10
C SER A 28 -22.77 -1.46 -6.62
N PHE A 29 -22.99 -2.54 -7.38
CA PHE A 29 -21.93 -3.33 -7.98
C PHE A 29 -21.07 -2.50 -8.96
N ILE A 30 -21.70 -1.71 -9.82
CA ILE A 30 -20.99 -0.82 -10.76
C ILE A 30 -20.15 0.21 -10.00
N LYS A 31 -20.71 0.86 -8.97
CA LYS A 31 -19.97 1.83 -8.15
C LYS A 31 -18.78 1.20 -7.44
N LYS A 32 -18.95 -0.01 -6.90
CA LYS A 32 -17.86 -0.79 -6.28
C LYS A 32 -16.74 -1.06 -7.29
N LYS A 33 -17.09 -1.50 -8.50
CA LYS A 33 -16.11 -1.76 -9.57
C LYS A 33 -15.39 -0.50 -10.04
N GLN A 34 -16.11 0.61 -10.22
CA GLN A 34 -15.49 1.90 -10.58
C GLN A 34 -14.49 2.35 -9.51
N ARG A 35 -14.85 2.21 -8.22
CA ARG A 35 -13.96 2.55 -7.12
C ARG A 35 -12.73 1.66 -7.07
N GLN A 36 -12.89 0.35 -7.25
CA GLN A 36 -11.76 -0.59 -7.37
C GLN A 36 -10.83 -0.18 -8.52
N SER A 37 -11.35 0.12 -9.71
CA SER A 37 -10.54 0.54 -10.86
C SER A 37 -9.78 1.85 -10.62
N ALA A 38 -10.42 2.84 -9.97
CA ALA A 38 -9.76 4.10 -9.62
C ALA A 38 -8.60 3.90 -8.64
N ILE A 39 -8.80 3.06 -7.61
CA ILE A 39 -7.75 2.69 -6.65
C ILE A 39 -6.56 2.04 -7.37
N ILE A 40 -6.82 1.09 -8.27
CA ILE A 40 -5.75 0.41 -9.02
C ILE A 40 -5.01 1.38 -9.94
N ALA A 41 -5.71 2.29 -10.62
CA ALA A 41 -5.08 3.27 -11.50
C ALA A 41 -4.17 4.25 -10.72
N GLU A 42 -4.61 4.68 -9.54
CA GLU A 42 -3.80 5.54 -8.67
C GLU A 42 -2.59 4.78 -8.11
N LEU A 43 -2.79 3.53 -7.68
CA LEU A 43 -1.70 2.69 -7.21
C LEU A 43 -0.68 2.42 -8.31
N GLN A 44 -1.13 2.19 -9.56
CA GLN A 44 -0.27 2.06 -10.75
C GLN A 44 0.62 3.27 -10.99
N SER A 45 0.10 4.48 -10.78
CA SER A 45 0.90 5.69 -10.86
C SER A 45 2.01 5.70 -9.80
N ILE A 46 1.69 5.31 -8.56
CA ILE A 46 2.66 5.28 -7.45
C ILE A 46 3.70 4.17 -7.63
N THR A 47 3.29 2.98 -8.08
CA THR A 47 4.19 1.82 -8.27
C THR A 47 4.92 1.83 -9.60
N SER A 48 4.76 2.88 -10.41
CA SER A 48 5.61 3.07 -11.60
C SER A 48 7.08 3.24 -11.19
N ASP A 49 8.01 2.72 -11.99
CA ASP A 49 9.44 2.76 -11.68
C ASP A 49 9.97 4.16 -11.35
N SER A 50 9.53 5.16 -12.12
CA SER A 50 9.94 6.55 -11.92
C SER A 50 9.41 7.11 -10.59
N SER A 51 8.18 6.79 -10.23
CA SER A 51 7.57 7.27 -8.98
C SER A 51 8.11 6.52 -7.77
N PHE A 52 8.20 5.19 -7.84
CA PHE A 52 8.54 4.38 -6.68
C PHE A 52 10.02 4.49 -6.28
N PHE A 53 10.91 4.55 -7.27
CA PHE A 53 12.36 4.56 -7.04
C PHE A 53 13.01 5.94 -7.16
N LYS A 54 12.28 6.96 -7.64
CA LYS A 54 12.88 8.27 -7.88
C LYS A 54 11.90 9.43 -7.74
N GLN A 55 11.55 9.77 -6.51
CA GLN A 55 10.81 11.00 -6.24
C GLN A 55 11.71 12.22 -6.35
N PHE A 56 11.11 13.39 -6.60
CA PHE A 56 11.85 14.66 -6.63
C PHE A 56 12.23 15.12 -5.21
N TYR A 57 11.32 14.92 -4.25
CA TYR A 57 11.44 15.37 -2.86
C TYR A 57 11.15 14.22 -1.89
N ALA A 58 11.81 14.23 -0.72
CA ALA A 58 11.62 13.22 0.32
C ALA A 58 10.18 13.21 0.86
N GLU A 59 9.59 14.39 1.05
CA GLU A 59 8.21 14.55 1.52
C GLU A 59 7.21 13.87 0.57
N GLU A 60 7.42 13.98 -0.74
CA GLU A 60 6.55 13.34 -1.73
C GLU A 60 6.71 11.81 -1.73
N ALA A 61 7.91 11.28 -1.45
CA ALA A 61 8.10 9.85 -1.23
C ALA A 61 7.33 9.34 -0.01
N GLN A 62 7.37 10.08 1.10
CA GLN A 62 6.61 9.76 2.31
C GLN A 62 5.11 9.79 2.05
N LYS A 63 4.59 10.89 1.46
CA LYS A 63 3.16 11.01 1.11
C LYS A 63 2.71 9.89 0.16
N SER A 64 3.55 9.52 -0.81
CA SER A 64 3.25 8.46 -1.78
C SER A 64 3.19 7.09 -1.12
N LEU A 65 4.08 6.78 -0.18
CA LEU A 65 3.98 5.56 0.64
C LEU A 65 2.65 5.55 1.41
N ILE A 66 2.34 6.65 2.11
CA ILE A 66 1.13 6.76 2.93
C ILE A 66 -0.12 6.55 2.07
N ARG A 67 -0.19 7.22 0.92
CA ARG A 67 -1.29 7.05 -0.05
C ARG A 67 -1.39 5.61 -0.55
N ALA A 68 -0.27 4.99 -0.92
CA ALA A 68 -0.26 3.60 -1.39
C ALA A 68 -0.84 2.63 -0.34
N ILE A 69 -0.45 2.76 0.92
CA ILE A 69 -1.00 1.93 2.00
C ILE A 69 -2.50 2.21 2.22
N GLY A 70 -2.92 3.47 2.10
CA GLY A 70 -4.32 3.86 2.19
C GLY A 70 -5.17 3.25 1.06
N LEU A 71 -4.65 3.24 -0.17
CA LEU A 71 -5.26 2.59 -1.33
C LEU A 71 -5.37 1.08 -1.14
N ILE A 72 -4.34 0.43 -0.61
CA ILE A 72 -4.37 -1.02 -0.29
C ILE A 72 -5.42 -1.31 0.78
N ALA A 73 -5.48 -0.51 1.85
CA ALA A 73 -6.47 -0.65 2.91
C ALA A 73 -7.90 -0.43 2.39
N GLU A 74 -8.11 0.56 1.54
CA GLU A 74 -9.41 0.82 0.90
C GLU A 74 -9.80 -0.29 -0.07
N SER A 75 -8.86 -0.86 -0.82
CA SER A 75 -9.12 -2.00 -1.69
C SER A 75 -9.55 -3.23 -0.89
N ASN A 76 -8.88 -3.48 0.25
CA ASN A 76 -9.22 -4.59 1.15
C ASN A 76 -10.61 -4.43 1.77
N SER A 77 -11.05 -3.22 2.09
CA SER A 77 -12.44 -2.98 2.55
C SER A 77 -13.49 -3.13 1.44
N LEU A 78 -13.06 -3.24 0.18
CA LEU A 78 -13.89 -3.56 -0.98
C LEU A 78 -13.76 -5.04 -1.40
N ASP A 79 -13.30 -5.91 -0.49
CA ASP A 79 -13.13 -7.36 -0.68
C ASP A 79 -12.09 -7.75 -1.75
N VAL A 80 -11.01 -6.98 -1.88
CA VAL A 80 -9.87 -7.34 -2.73
C VAL A 80 -8.65 -7.62 -1.85
N ASP A 81 -8.08 -8.81 -1.97
CA ASP A 81 -6.89 -9.19 -1.18
C ASP A 81 -5.73 -8.20 -1.39
N PRO A 82 -5.03 -7.77 -0.32
CA PRO A 82 -3.92 -6.82 -0.42
C PRO A 82 -2.82 -7.22 -1.41
N ASN A 83 -2.47 -8.50 -1.52
CA ASN A 83 -1.47 -8.95 -2.50
C ASN A 83 -2.00 -8.85 -3.92
N THR A 84 -3.28 -9.13 -4.12
CA THR A 84 -3.94 -8.92 -5.42
C THR A 84 -3.95 -7.43 -5.78
N THR A 85 -4.26 -6.54 -4.84
CA THR A 85 -4.21 -5.10 -5.05
C THR A 85 -2.81 -4.61 -5.41
N ILE A 86 -1.77 -5.06 -4.68
CA ILE A 86 -0.37 -4.73 -4.97
C ILE A 86 0.02 -5.20 -6.38
N ASN A 87 -0.35 -6.43 -6.76
CA ASN A 87 -0.07 -6.97 -8.09
C ASN A 87 -0.74 -6.17 -9.22
N LEU A 88 -2.03 -5.87 -9.05
CA LEU A 88 -2.78 -5.04 -9.99
C LEU A 88 -2.21 -3.61 -10.08
N GLY A 89 -1.73 -3.07 -8.95
CA GLY A 89 -0.96 -1.83 -8.87
C GLY A 89 0.29 -1.88 -9.74
N MET A 90 1.03 -2.98 -9.75
CA MET A 90 2.19 -3.15 -10.66
C MET A 90 1.80 -3.45 -12.11
N GLY A 91 0.51 -3.44 -12.46
CA GLY A 91 0.02 -3.79 -13.80
C GLY A 91 0.01 -5.29 -14.09
N ILE A 92 0.28 -6.13 -13.08
CA ILE A 92 0.22 -7.59 -13.21
C ILE A 92 -1.24 -8.00 -13.23
N LYS A 93 -1.75 -8.33 -14.42
CA LYS A 93 -3.16 -8.71 -14.61
C LYS A 93 -3.40 -10.14 -14.14
N THR A 94 -4.50 -10.31 -13.42
CA THR A 94 -5.15 -11.60 -13.21
C THR A 94 -5.78 -12.04 -14.54
N ASP A 95 -5.26 -13.07 -15.18
CA ASP A 95 -6.06 -13.81 -16.14
C ASP A 95 -7.02 -14.69 -15.33
N TYR A 96 -8.30 -14.31 -15.28
CA TYR A 96 -9.34 -15.04 -14.54
C TYR A 96 -9.55 -16.49 -15.04
N PHE A 97 -8.93 -16.86 -16.18
CA PHE A 97 -9.02 -18.17 -16.81
C PHE A 97 -7.75 -19.03 -16.65
N SER A 98 -6.68 -18.50 -16.08
CA SER A 98 -5.45 -19.25 -15.83
C SER A 98 -5.06 -19.14 -14.36
N ASN A 99 -4.77 -20.28 -13.74
CA ASN A 99 -4.12 -20.35 -12.42
C ASN A 99 -2.63 -19.92 -12.48
N ASP A 100 -2.25 -19.08 -13.45
CA ASP A 100 -0.86 -18.78 -13.79
C ASP A 100 -0.23 -17.68 -12.93
N PHE A 101 -0.83 -17.33 -11.79
CA PHE A 101 -0.10 -16.62 -10.74
C PHE A 101 1.15 -17.39 -10.30
N ALA A 102 1.14 -18.72 -10.41
CA ALA A 102 2.15 -19.56 -9.79
C ALA A 102 3.50 -19.59 -10.53
N ASN A 103 3.56 -19.22 -11.81
CA ASN A 103 4.71 -19.61 -12.65
C ASN A 103 5.57 -18.48 -13.22
N LYS A 104 5.18 -17.21 -13.08
CA LYS A 104 6.05 -16.10 -13.50
C LYS A 104 6.74 -15.51 -12.28
N GLU A 105 8.04 -15.77 -12.16
CA GLU A 105 8.85 -15.13 -11.14
C GLU A 105 8.78 -13.60 -11.31
N PRO A 106 8.37 -12.86 -10.27
CA PRO A 106 8.28 -11.41 -10.35
C PRO A 106 9.65 -10.80 -10.67
N MET A 107 9.66 -9.79 -11.52
CA MET A 107 10.90 -9.08 -11.85
C MET A 107 11.54 -8.52 -10.58
N PRO A 108 12.88 -8.36 -10.52
CA PRO A 108 13.56 -7.87 -9.31
C PRO A 108 12.93 -6.58 -8.73
N ARG A 109 12.52 -5.64 -9.60
CA ARG A 109 11.83 -4.40 -9.20
C ARG A 109 10.45 -4.65 -8.58
N GLU A 110 9.66 -5.54 -9.18
CA GLU A 110 8.33 -5.92 -8.67
C GLU A 110 8.43 -6.57 -7.30
N ARG A 111 9.48 -7.38 -7.05
CA ARG A 111 9.73 -7.94 -5.70
C ARG A 111 9.96 -6.85 -4.67
N ILE A 112 10.80 -5.86 -4.98
CA ILE A 112 11.09 -4.75 -4.06
C ILE A 112 9.82 -3.97 -3.73
N ILE A 113 9.03 -3.61 -4.75
CA ILE A 113 7.74 -2.91 -4.57
C ILE A 113 6.81 -3.75 -3.70
N ARG A 114 6.65 -5.04 -4.02
CA ARG A 114 5.78 -5.94 -3.28
C ARG A 114 6.19 -6.07 -1.82
N THR A 115 7.47 -6.31 -1.55
CA THR A 115 8.01 -6.45 -0.19
C THR A 115 7.79 -5.17 0.60
N CYS A 116 8.13 -4.00 0.04
CA CYS A 116 7.96 -2.71 0.69
C CYS A 116 6.49 -2.40 1.01
N LEU A 117 5.59 -2.53 0.05
CA LEU A 117 4.17 -2.21 0.26
C LEU A 117 3.50 -3.20 1.22
N ARG A 118 3.86 -4.49 1.14
CA ARG A 118 3.33 -5.51 2.03
C ARG A 118 3.79 -5.30 3.47
N SER A 119 5.08 -5.10 3.71
CA SER A 119 5.61 -4.88 5.06
C SER A 119 4.99 -3.63 5.71
N ASN A 120 4.85 -2.55 4.94
CA ASN A 120 4.23 -1.31 5.39
C ASN A 120 2.72 -1.46 5.65
N TYR A 121 2.01 -2.26 4.83
CA TYR A 121 0.61 -2.59 5.10
C TYR A 121 0.45 -3.44 6.37
N GLU A 122 1.35 -4.41 6.59
CA GLU A 122 1.38 -5.18 7.84
C GLU A 122 1.68 -4.28 9.04
N ASN A 123 2.59 -3.31 8.92
CA ASN A 123 2.86 -2.33 9.99
C ASN A 123 1.65 -1.42 10.25
N PHE A 124 0.95 -0.99 9.21
CA PHE A 124 -0.33 -0.27 9.34
C PHE A 124 -1.35 -1.06 10.17
N LEU A 125 -1.50 -2.36 9.93
CA LEU A 125 -2.38 -3.23 10.71
C LEU A 125 -1.88 -3.42 12.15
N LYS A 126 -0.57 -3.61 12.36
CA LYS A 126 0.05 -3.75 13.69
C LYS A 126 -0.11 -2.50 14.55
N LEU A 127 -0.16 -1.32 13.93
CA LEU A 127 -0.46 -0.04 14.59
C LEU A 127 -1.96 0.11 14.93
N GLY A 128 -2.80 -0.84 14.52
CA GLY A 128 -4.22 -0.90 14.85
C GLY A 128 -5.12 -0.08 13.90
N TYR A 129 -4.58 0.44 12.81
CA TYR A 129 -5.37 1.17 11.84
C TYR A 129 -6.37 0.28 11.11
N LYS A 130 -7.48 0.89 10.71
CA LYS A 130 -8.53 0.27 9.91
C LYS A 130 -8.85 1.16 8.71
N ALA A 131 -9.49 0.57 7.70
CA ALA A 131 -9.95 1.29 6.52
C ALA A 131 -11.25 2.08 6.79
N ASP A 132 -11.29 2.84 7.89
CA ASP A 132 -12.41 3.73 8.21
C ASP A 132 -12.28 5.07 7.47
N PHE A 133 -13.38 5.83 7.43
CA PHE A 133 -13.45 7.08 6.68
C PHE A 133 -12.39 8.11 7.11
N GLN A 134 -12.12 8.26 8.40
CA GLN A 134 -11.16 9.23 8.90
C GLN A 134 -9.74 8.82 8.52
N THR A 135 -9.41 7.54 8.69
CA THR A 135 -8.10 7.00 8.33
C THR A 135 -7.84 7.13 6.83
N LEU A 136 -8.77 6.69 5.99
CA LEU A 136 -8.61 6.76 4.54
C LEU A 136 -8.53 8.20 4.03
N THR A 137 -9.28 9.13 4.63
CA THR A 137 -9.24 10.55 4.24
C THR A 137 -7.87 11.17 4.54
N ALA A 138 -7.32 10.93 5.73
CA ALA A 138 -5.99 11.40 6.10
C ALA A 138 -4.91 10.80 5.19
N MET A 139 -4.98 9.49 4.93
CA MET A 139 -3.97 8.81 4.11
C MET A 139 -4.02 9.24 2.64
N LYS A 140 -5.20 9.56 2.10
CA LYS A 140 -5.35 10.18 0.77
C LYS A 140 -4.66 11.55 0.69
N ALA A 141 -4.70 12.32 1.77
CA ALA A 141 -3.95 13.57 1.85
C ALA A 141 -2.43 13.35 1.96
N GLY A 142 -1.99 12.12 2.29
CA GLY A 142 -0.60 11.77 2.54
C GLY A 142 -0.17 12.01 4.00
N ASP A 143 -1.11 12.00 4.96
CA ASP A 143 -0.84 12.12 6.39
C ASP A 143 -1.36 10.89 7.14
N PHE A 144 -0.79 10.60 8.30
CA PHE A 144 -1.31 9.60 9.22
C PHE A 144 -2.17 10.26 10.30
N PRO A 145 -3.38 9.70 10.57
CA PRO A 145 -4.07 10.05 11.80
C PRO A 145 -3.30 9.49 13.01
N PRO A 146 -3.58 9.98 14.23
CA PRO A 146 -3.01 9.41 15.45
C PRO A 146 -3.23 7.90 15.54
N ILE A 147 -2.26 7.18 16.11
CA ILE A 147 -2.32 5.73 16.33
C ILE A 147 -3.57 5.43 17.17
N PRO A 148 -4.47 4.54 16.71
CA PRO A 148 -5.78 4.35 17.34
C PRO A 148 -5.73 3.50 18.61
N THR A 149 -4.78 2.56 18.70
CA THR A 149 -4.72 1.58 19.80
C THR A 149 -3.28 1.19 20.14
N GLY A 150 -3.07 0.65 21.34
CA GLY A 150 -1.78 0.12 21.78
C GLY A 150 -0.92 1.11 22.58
N PRO A 151 0.35 0.77 22.86
CA PRO A 151 1.20 1.52 23.79
C PRO A 151 1.51 2.97 23.38
N GLN A 152 1.44 3.27 22.07
CA GLN A 152 1.71 4.60 21.52
C GLN A 152 0.42 5.28 21.01
N SER A 153 -0.75 4.85 21.50
CA SER A 153 -2.05 5.41 21.12
C SER A 153 -2.09 6.94 21.29
N GLY A 154 -2.72 7.63 20.34
CA GLY A 154 -2.83 9.09 20.31
C GLY A 154 -1.60 9.82 19.76
N LYS A 155 -0.47 9.12 19.53
CA LYS A 155 0.71 9.72 18.88
C LYS A 155 0.67 9.53 17.37
N LYS A 156 1.38 10.37 16.62
CA LYS A 156 1.57 10.17 15.18
C LYS A 156 2.67 9.11 14.92
N PRO A 157 2.46 8.19 13.96
CA PRO A 157 3.52 7.30 13.51
C PRO A 157 4.58 8.11 12.74
N GLU A 158 5.76 7.54 12.61
CA GLU A 158 6.89 8.14 11.89
C GLU A 158 7.27 7.28 10.68
N ILE A 159 7.82 7.93 9.66
CA ILE A 159 8.46 7.25 8.53
C ILE A 159 9.95 7.14 8.83
N TYR A 160 10.44 5.90 8.90
CA TYR A 160 11.83 5.56 9.10
C TYR A 160 12.52 5.24 7.76
N TYR A 161 13.84 5.43 7.71
CA TYR A 161 14.67 5.08 6.56
C TYR A 161 15.45 3.80 6.86
N LEU A 162 15.24 2.74 6.08
CA LEU A 162 16.01 1.49 6.23
C LEU A 162 17.50 1.72 6.00
N ILE A 163 17.84 2.49 4.97
CA ILE A 163 19.17 2.99 4.66
C ILE A 163 19.17 4.49 4.92
N SER A 164 19.99 4.93 5.88
CA SER A 164 20.10 6.34 6.23
C SER A 164 20.55 7.19 5.04
N PRO A 165 19.90 8.33 4.76
CA PRO A 165 20.35 9.28 3.73
C PRO A 165 21.76 9.84 3.98
N ALA A 166 22.25 9.78 5.23
CA ALA A 166 23.63 10.13 5.56
C ALA A 166 24.64 9.12 4.99
N ILE A 167 24.25 7.84 4.88
CA ILE A 167 25.08 6.77 4.27
C ILE A 167 24.97 6.82 2.74
N SER A 168 23.76 7.07 2.22
CA SER A 168 23.52 7.17 0.78
C SER A 168 22.56 8.33 0.44
N PRO A 169 23.09 9.48 0.00
CA PRO A 169 22.27 10.63 -0.39
C PRO A 169 21.26 10.27 -1.49
N GLY A 170 20.03 10.80 -1.37
CA GLY A 170 18.94 10.55 -2.30
C GLY A 170 18.06 9.35 -1.95
N MET A 171 18.46 8.51 -0.99
CA MET A 171 17.67 7.36 -0.55
C MET A 171 16.41 7.76 0.26
N ASP A 172 16.36 9.00 0.74
CA ASP A 172 15.17 9.65 1.29
C ASP A 172 14.04 9.85 0.26
N LYS A 173 14.36 9.75 -1.04
CA LYS A 173 13.43 9.93 -2.17
C LYS A 173 12.96 8.61 -2.78
N VAL A 174 13.35 7.49 -2.19
CA VAL A 174 13.06 6.14 -2.68
C VAL A 174 12.00 5.53 -1.78
N ILE A 175 10.80 5.26 -2.30
CA ILE A 175 9.69 4.69 -1.49
C ILE A 175 10.09 3.35 -0.90
N ALA A 176 10.84 2.53 -1.65
CA ALA A 176 11.35 1.23 -1.19
C ALA A 176 12.21 1.32 0.09
N ASN A 177 12.78 2.48 0.40
CA ASN A 177 13.60 2.71 1.58
C ASN A 177 12.80 3.15 2.82
N LEU A 178 11.49 3.34 2.68
CA LEU A 178 10.64 3.90 3.72
C LEU A 178 9.89 2.82 4.49
N GLU A 179 9.81 2.99 5.80
CA GLU A 179 9.06 2.11 6.69
C GLU A 179 8.22 2.88 7.71
N ILE A 180 6.94 2.54 7.82
CA ILE A 180 6.02 3.08 8.82
C ILE A 180 6.28 2.41 10.16
N ARG A 181 6.52 3.21 11.19
CA ARG A 181 6.81 2.74 12.55
C ARG A 181 6.05 3.54 13.61
N PRO A 182 5.84 2.97 14.81
CA PRO A 182 5.45 3.77 15.95
C PRO A 182 6.53 4.84 16.24
N PRO A 183 6.15 5.96 16.86
CA PRO A 183 7.13 6.98 17.25
C PRO A 183 8.11 6.39 18.26
N SER A 184 9.40 6.45 17.94
CA SER A 184 10.47 6.02 18.84
C SER A 184 10.83 7.14 19.81
N ALA A 185 11.03 6.79 21.08
CA ALA A 185 11.56 7.72 22.08
C ALA A 185 13.04 8.07 21.80
N ASP A 186 13.79 7.12 21.20
CA ASP A 186 15.20 7.28 20.84
C ASP A 186 15.39 7.26 19.34
N LYS A 187 15.56 8.45 18.73
CA LYS A 187 16.04 8.59 17.34
C LYS A 187 17.54 8.29 17.19
N GLN A 188 18.20 7.89 18.29
CA GLN A 188 19.66 7.72 18.41
C GLN A 188 20.07 6.29 18.83
N GLY A 189 19.11 5.36 18.94
CA GLY A 189 19.44 3.96 19.19
C GLY A 189 20.25 3.37 18.03
N LYS A 190 21.31 2.63 18.34
CA LYS A 190 22.00 1.81 17.34
C LYS A 190 20.98 0.90 16.66
N SER A 191 21.00 0.86 15.32
CA SER A 191 20.20 -0.09 14.56
C SER A 191 20.49 -1.50 15.05
N THR A 192 19.42 -2.26 15.29
CA THR A 192 19.49 -3.67 15.67
C THR A 192 20.08 -4.51 14.53
N ASP A 193 20.60 -5.69 14.85
CA ASP A 193 21.17 -6.60 13.85
C ASP A 193 20.15 -6.97 12.76
N ILE A 194 18.86 -7.05 13.13
CA ILE A 194 17.75 -7.31 12.20
C ILE A 194 17.58 -6.15 11.23
N GLU A 195 17.62 -4.91 11.72
CA GLU A 195 17.52 -3.71 10.88
C GLU A 195 18.72 -3.57 9.96
N ILE A 196 19.93 -3.87 10.45
CA ILE A 196 21.14 -3.88 9.64
C ILE A 196 21.04 -4.95 8.54
N ALA A 197 20.52 -6.14 8.86
CA ALA A 197 20.30 -7.20 7.88
C ALA A 197 19.29 -6.77 6.80
N ALA A 198 18.15 -6.21 7.20
CA ALA A 198 17.12 -5.71 6.27
C ALA A 198 17.68 -4.60 5.36
N ALA A 199 18.46 -3.66 5.92
CA ALA A 199 19.08 -2.59 5.13
C ALA A 199 20.12 -3.12 4.13
N LYS A 200 20.92 -4.12 4.51
CA LYS A 200 21.86 -4.79 3.61
C LYS A 200 21.15 -5.56 2.51
N GLU A 201 20.05 -6.24 2.84
CA GLU A 201 19.23 -6.96 1.86
C GLU A 201 18.63 -5.99 0.86
N LEU A 202 18.00 -4.91 1.31
CA LEU A 202 17.47 -3.86 0.44
C LEU A 202 18.57 -3.29 -0.48
N ALA A 203 19.75 -2.98 0.04
CA ALA A 203 20.85 -2.48 -0.78
C ALA A 203 21.27 -3.46 -1.90
N ARG A 204 21.27 -4.77 -1.61
CA ARG A 204 21.55 -5.80 -2.62
C ARG A 204 20.43 -5.90 -3.65
N GLU A 205 19.17 -5.86 -3.21
CA GLU A 205 18.03 -5.91 -4.12
C GLU A 205 18.00 -4.70 -5.06
N LEU A 206 18.25 -3.49 -4.55
CA LEU A 206 18.33 -2.28 -5.35
C LEU A 206 19.43 -2.36 -6.42
N ALA A 207 20.59 -2.93 -6.09
CA ALA A 207 21.68 -3.13 -7.05
C ALA A 207 21.31 -4.19 -8.10
N ASN A 208 20.76 -5.33 -7.67
CA ASN A 208 20.31 -6.41 -8.57
C ASN A 208 19.21 -5.94 -9.53
N ALA A 209 18.40 -4.96 -9.12
CA ALA A 209 17.37 -4.34 -9.94
C ALA A 209 17.88 -3.17 -10.80
N SER A 210 19.20 -2.91 -10.79
CA SER A 210 19.85 -1.77 -11.45
C SER A 210 19.23 -0.42 -11.09
N ILE A 211 18.77 -0.27 -9.85
CA ILE A 211 18.27 1.01 -9.30
C ILE A 211 19.44 1.81 -8.75
N ILE A 212 20.43 1.13 -8.18
CA ILE A 212 21.71 1.70 -7.76
C ILE A 212 22.87 0.93 -8.38
N GLU A 213 24.04 1.56 -8.46
CA GLU A 213 25.28 0.92 -8.90
C GLU A 213 25.86 0.00 -7.81
N ASP A 214 26.61 -1.03 -8.21
CA ASP A 214 27.29 -1.95 -7.29
C ASP A 214 28.22 -1.22 -6.30
N ALA A 215 28.93 -0.18 -6.76
CA ALA A 215 29.78 0.64 -5.90
C ALA A 215 28.98 1.37 -4.81
N VAL A 216 27.74 1.79 -5.10
CA VAL A 216 26.84 2.43 -4.13
C VAL A 216 26.36 1.41 -3.11
N ARG A 217 26.00 0.20 -3.54
CA ARG A 217 25.66 -0.91 -2.64
C ARG A 217 26.81 -1.19 -1.68
N ASP A 218 28.03 -1.33 -2.18
CA ASP A 218 29.19 -1.69 -1.36
C ASP A 218 29.50 -0.62 -0.32
N ARG A 219 29.36 0.66 -0.69
CA ARG A 219 29.44 1.79 0.25
C ARG A 219 28.35 1.73 1.33
N ILE A 220 27.11 1.42 0.96
CA ILE A 220 26.00 1.27 1.93
C ILE A 220 26.31 0.14 2.90
N ILE A 221 26.69 -1.03 2.41
CA ILE A 221 27.00 -2.20 3.24
C ILE A 221 28.15 -1.88 4.20
N ALA A 222 29.21 -1.21 3.72
CA ALA A 222 30.32 -0.77 4.56
C ALA A 222 29.87 0.21 5.65
N GLY A 223 29.10 1.24 5.29
CA GLY A 223 28.58 2.24 6.23
C GLY A 223 27.63 1.68 7.28
N LEU A 224 26.91 0.59 6.98
CA LEU A 224 26.07 -0.14 7.93
C LEU A 224 26.86 -1.03 8.90
N THR A 225 28.12 -1.37 8.58
CA THR A 225 28.98 -2.23 9.41
C THR A 225 29.97 -1.48 10.28
N THR A 226 30.31 -0.24 9.91
CA THR A 226 31.15 0.62 10.73
C THR A 226 30.31 1.26 11.83
N PRO A 227 30.66 1.12 13.12
CA PRO A 227 30.03 1.93 14.14
C PRO A 227 30.30 3.40 13.81
N ASN A 228 29.24 4.20 13.66
CA ASN A 228 29.40 5.65 13.59
C ASN A 228 30.20 6.09 14.83
N PRO A 229 31.29 6.86 14.66
CA PRO A 229 32.04 7.42 15.78
C PRO A 229 31.17 8.34 16.64
#